data_AF-A0A1Z4JIN1-F1
#
_entry.id   AF-A0A1Z4JIN1-F1
#
_cell.length_a   1.000
_cell.length_b   1.000
_cell.length_c   1.000
_cell.angle_alpha   90.00
_cell.angle_beta   90.00
_cell.angle_gamma   90.00
#
_symmetry.space_group_name_H-M   'P 1'
#
loop_
_entity.id
_entity.type
_entity.pdbx_description
1 polymer ?
#
loop_
_entity_poly.entity_id
_entity_poly.type
_entity_poly.pdbx_seq_one_letter_code
_entity_poly.pdbx_strand_id
1 'polypeptide(L)'
;MSERLTITVSDRLYQRLQAVKSNINVSQVCQQAIETAVTIEEIKLKEAPIMDKLVERLRIEKQESEGSWKQDGVVDGQEDAAELSYDEFRQLESDGLTEDLREWLNSRRVQYLENPDLPAYLEGWCEGALSVWQQVKGVL
;
A
#
# COMPACT_ATOMS: atom_id res chain seq x y z
N MET A 1 -24.71 39.49 -4.22
CA MET A 1 -24.99 39.86 -5.63
C MET A 1 -25.38 38.60 -6.37
N SER A 2 -26.34 38.67 -7.30
CA SER A 2 -26.81 37.52 -8.08
C SER A 2 -26.38 37.65 -9.54
N GLU A 3 -25.60 36.69 -10.01
CA GLU A 3 -25.18 36.58 -11.41
C GLU A 3 -26.17 35.71 -12.19
N ARG A 4 -26.44 36.07 -13.45
CA ARG A 4 -27.32 35.26 -14.31
C ARG A 4 -26.49 34.25 -15.10
N LEU A 5 -26.78 32.96 -14.88
CA LEU A 5 -26.21 31.85 -15.64
C LEU A 5 -27.23 31.37 -16.68
N THR A 6 -26.81 31.23 -17.94
CA THR A 6 -27.63 30.60 -19.00
C THR A 6 -27.11 29.19 -19.24
N ILE A 7 -28.00 28.19 -19.17
CA ILE A 7 -27.65 26.78 -19.37
C ILE A 7 -28.37 26.22 -20.60
N THR A 8 -27.67 25.39 -21.36
CA THR A 8 -28.26 24.64 -22.47
C THR A 8 -28.75 23.30 -21.94
N VAL A 9 -29.99 22.94 -22.27
CA VAL A 9 -30.62 21.67 -21.87
C VAL A 9 -31.11 20.92 -23.09
N SER A 10 -31.25 19.61 -23.00
CA SER A 10 -31.77 18.80 -24.11
C SER A 10 -33.24 19.14 -24.41
N ASP A 11 -33.63 19.06 -25.69
CA ASP A 11 -35.00 19.35 -26.14
C ASP A 11 -36.05 18.55 -25.37
N ARG A 12 -35.76 17.28 -25.09
CA ARG A 12 -36.63 16.40 -24.30
C ARG A 12 -36.82 16.90 -22.86
N LEU A 13 -35.76 17.40 -22.22
CA LEU A 13 -35.84 17.94 -20.87
C LEU A 13 -36.59 19.28 -20.87
N TYR A 14 -36.34 20.13 -21.86
CA TYR A 14 -37.04 21.39 -22.04
C TYR A 14 -38.55 21.21 -22.18
N GLN A 15 -38.99 20.28 -23.04
CA GLN A 15 -40.42 19.98 -23.23
C GLN A 15 -41.09 19.47 -21.94
N ARG A 16 -40.41 18.58 -21.19
CA ARG A 16 -40.90 18.10 -19.90
C ARG A 16 -40.97 19.21 -18.85
N LEU A 17 -40.00 20.11 -18.85
CA LEU A 17 -39.96 21.25 -17.93
C LEU A 17 -41.10 22.23 -18.20
N GLN A 18 -41.42 22.49 -19.47
CA GLN A 18 -42.54 23.36 -19.86
C GLN A 18 -43.88 22.84 -19.34
N ALA A 19 -44.09 21.52 -19.34
CA ALA A 19 -45.32 20.89 -18.85
C ALA A 19 -45.55 21.07 -17.35
N VAL A 20 -44.49 21.31 -16.56
CA VAL A 20 -44.55 21.45 -15.08
C VAL A 20 -44.12 22.83 -14.59
N LYS A 21 -43.87 23.77 -15.50
CA LYS A 21 -43.25 25.09 -15.24
C LYS A 21 -44.03 25.95 -14.25
N SER A 22 -45.35 25.82 -14.21
CA SER A 22 -46.21 26.57 -13.26
C SER A 22 -46.09 26.08 -11.82
N ASN A 23 -45.60 24.86 -11.61
CA ASN A 23 -45.60 24.17 -10.32
C ASN A 23 -44.19 24.02 -9.74
N ILE A 24 -43.14 24.39 -10.49
CA ILE A 24 -41.75 24.29 -10.07
C ILE A 24 -41.06 25.64 -10.18
N ASN A 25 -40.39 26.05 -9.09
CA ASN A 25 -39.45 27.15 -9.13
C ASN A 25 -38.11 26.68 -9.70
N VAL A 26 -38.00 26.72 -11.03
CA VAL A 26 -36.82 26.24 -11.77
C VAL A 26 -35.54 26.91 -11.28
N SER A 27 -35.58 28.21 -10.97
CA SER A 27 -34.40 28.93 -10.49
C SER A 27 -33.90 28.39 -9.16
N GLN A 28 -34.81 28.16 -8.21
CA GLN A 28 -34.47 27.64 -6.89
C GLN A 28 -33.94 26.20 -6.97
N VAL A 29 -34.57 25.35 -7.80
CA VAL A 29 -34.13 23.97 -7.99
C VAL A 29 -32.73 23.91 -8.62
N CYS A 30 -32.48 24.73 -9.65
CA CYS A 30 -31.16 24.80 -10.27
C CYS A 30 -30.10 25.35 -9.32
N GLN A 31 -30.41 26.39 -8.53
CA GLN A 31 -29.49 26.93 -7.53
C GLN A 31 -29.12 25.87 -6.49
N GLN A 32 -30.11 25.18 -5.91
CA GLN A 32 -29.89 24.13 -4.93
C GLN A 32 -29.04 22.98 -5.49
N ALA A 33 -29.32 22.56 -6.74
CA ALA A 33 -28.58 21.49 -7.39
C ALA A 33 -27.12 21.87 -7.68
N ILE A 34 -26.90 23.10 -8.17
CA ILE A 34 -25.55 23.62 -8.44
C ILE A 34 -24.79 23.79 -7.12
N GLU A 35 -25.40 24.36 -6.10
CA GLU A 35 -24.77 24.55 -4.78
C GLU A 35 -24.35 23.22 -4.16
N THR A 36 -25.24 22.21 -4.20
CA THR A 36 -24.92 20.85 -3.75
C THR A 36 -23.75 20.25 -4.52
N ALA A 37 -23.75 20.37 -5.86
CA ALA A 37 -22.67 19.86 -6.70
C ALA A 37 -21.34 20.56 -6.43
N VAL A 38 -21.35 21.88 -6.24
CA VAL A 38 -20.17 22.67 -5.89
C VAL A 38 -19.64 22.27 -4.52
N THR A 39 -20.50 22.14 -3.50
CA THR A 39 -20.08 21.71 -2.16
C THR A 39 -19.40 20.33 -2.19
N ILE A 40 -19.93 19.38 -2.98
CA ILE A 40 -19.32 18.06 -3.12
C ILE A 40 -17.91 18.16 -3.74
N GLU A 41 -17.73 18.97 -4.79
CA GLU A 41 -16.42 19.17 -5.41
C GLU A 41 -15.45 19.94 -4.51
N GLU A 42 -15.92 20.91 -3.74
CA GLU A 42 -15.10 21.63 -2.75
C GLU A 42 -14.61 20.71 -1.62
N ILE A 43 -15.44 19.76 -1.17
CA ILE A 43 -15.05 18.76 -0.18
C ILE A 43 -13.96 17.86 -0.76
N LYS A 44 -14.14 17.33 -1.98
CA LYS A 44 -13.12 16.50 -2.66
C LYS A 44 -11.79 17.25 -2.82
N LEU A 45 -11.84 18.51 -3.21
CA LEU A 45 -10.65 19.37 -3.35
C LEU A 45 -9.94 19.62 -2.03
N LYS A 46 -10.67 19.68 -0.91
CA LYS A 46 -10.09 19.83 0.44
C LYS A 46 -9.61 18.51 1.04
N GLU A 47 -10.22 17.39 0.68
CA GLU A 47 -9.86 16.05 1.15
C GLU A 47 -8.66 15.47 0.39
N ALA A 48 -8.47 15.79 -0.89
CA ALA A 48 -7.33 15.31 -1.68
C ALA A 48 -5.95 15.63 -1.02
N PRO A 49 -5.67 16.86 -0.53
CA PRO A 49 -4.44 17.16 0.20
C PRO A 49 -4.27 16.41 1.52
N ILE A 50 -5.39 15.99 2.15
CA ILE A 50 -5.37 15.23 3.41
C ILE A 50 -5.04 13.77 3.11
N MET A 51 -5.64 13.22 2.06
CA MET A 51 -5.38 11.86 1.60
C MET A 51 -3.94 11.69 1.11
N ASP A 52 -3.40 12.65 0.35
CA ASP A 52 -2.01 12.59 -0.11
C ASP A 52 -1.01 12.61 1.05
N LYS A 53 -1.27 13.46 2.07
CA LYS A 53 -0.45 13.50 3.29
C LYS A 53 -0.53 12.21 4.10
N LEU A 54 -1.72 11.61 4.17
CA LEU A 54 -1.91 10.33 4.86
C LEU A 54 -1.14 9.21 4.13
N VAL A 55 -1.22 9.15 2.80
CA VAL A 55 -0.50 8.18 1.98
C VAL A 55 1.00 8.31 2.18
N GLU A 56 1.56 9.52 2.12
CA GLU A 56 3.00 9.72 2.32
C GLU A 56 3.44 9.34 3.73
N ARG A 57 2.66 9.68 4.77
CA ARG A 57 2.97 9.25 6.15
C ARG A 57 2.97 7.71 6.27
N LEU A 58 1.92 7.05 5.78
CA LEU A 58 1.81 5.59 5.83
C LEU A 58 2.87 4.88 4.99
N ARG A 59 3.32 5.49 3.89
CA ARG A 59 4.44 4.98 3.07
C ARG A 59 5.74 4.98 3.86
N ILE A 60 6.03 6.05 4.59
CA ILE A 60 7.22 6.13 5.47
C ILE A 60 7.12 5.09 6.59
N GLU A 61 5.98 5.03 7.30
CA GLU A 61 5.76 4.05 8.36
C GLU A 61 5.92 2.60 7.86
N LYS A 62 5.40 2.30 6.66
CA LYS A 62 5.58 0.99 6.02
C LYS A 62 7.06 0.70 5.75
N GLN A 63 7.80 1.65 5.18
CA GLN A 63 9.21 1.47 4.88
C GLN A 63 10.05 1.26 6.15
N GLU A 64 9.71 1.95 7.23
CA GLU A 64 10.35 1.76 8.55
C GLU A 64 10.04 0.37 9.12
N SER A 65 8.78 -0.09 9.01
CA SER A 65 8.38 -1.44 9.43
C SER A 65 9.15 -2.50 8.65
N GLU A 66 9.13 -2.45 7.32
CA GLU A 66 9.86 -3.37 6.44
C GLU A 66 11.36 -3.38 6.76
N GLY A 67 11.95 -2.21 7.03
CA GLY A 67 13.36 -2.08 7.43
C GLY A 67 13.68 -2.76 8.76
N SER A 68 12.79 -2.62 9.76
CA SER A 68 12.94 -3.31 11.05
C SER A 68 12.86 -4.83 10.88
N TRP A 69 11.87 -5.31 10.14
CA TRP A 69 11.70 -6.74 9.87
C TRP A 69 12.89 -7.33 9.12
N LYS A 70 13.42 -6.60 8.13
CA LYS A 70 14.65 -7.00 7.44
C LYS A 70 15.83 -7.09 8.40
N GLN A 71 16.00 -6.11 9.29
CA GLN A 71 17.09 -6.12 10.26
C GLN A 71 16.99 -7.29 11.25
N ASP A 72 15.78 -7.60 11.73
CA ASP A 72 15.54 -8.77 12.58
C ASP A 72 15.90 -10.06 11.84
N GLY A 73 15.50 -10.15 10.56
CA GLY A 73 15.90 -11.23 9.66
C GLY A 73 17.43 -11.39 9.61
N VAL A 74 18.17 -10.30 9.38
CA VAL A 74 19.64 -10.34 9.32
C VAL A 74 20.25 -10.91 10.59
N VAL A 75 19.77 -10.48 11.76
CA VAL A 75 20.28 -10.97 13.06
C VAL A 75 20.00 -12.46 13.20
N ASP A 76 18.76 -12.87 12.96
CA ASP A 76 18.36 -14.27 13.06
C ASP A 76 19.12 -15.16 12.07
N GLY A 77 19.34 -14.69 10.83
CA GLY A 77 20.11 -15.40 9.81
C GLY A 77 21.58 -15.59 10.18
N GLN A 78 22.18 -14.63 10.89
CA GLN A 78 23.53 -14.77 11.42
C GLN A 78 23.61 -15.79 12.55
N GLU A 79 22.59 -15.84 13.42
CA GLU A 79 22.51 -16.81 14.51
C GLU A 79 22.29 -18.23 13.97
N ASP A 80 21.31 -18.38 13.07
CA ASP A 80 20.93 -19.65 12.45
C ASP A 80 22.04 -20.22 11.56
N ALA A 81 22.94 -19.38 11.03
CA ALA A 81 24.06 -19.80 10.20
C ALA A 81 24.95 -20.88 10.85
N ALA A 82 25.01 -20.94 12.19
CA ALA A 82 25.76 -21.96 12.91
C ALA A 82 25.16 -23.37 12.78
N GLU A 83 23.89 -23.48 12.42
CA GLU A 83 23.15 -24.74 12.26
C GLU A 83 23.00 -25.17 10.79
N LEU A 84 23.30 -24.27 9.85
CA LEU A 84 23.23 -24.56 8.42
C LEU A 84 24.40 -25.45 7.96
N SER A 85 24.09 -26.38 7.08
CA SER A 85 25.04 -27.24 6.40
C SER A 85 25.72 -26.52 5.23
N TYR A 86 26.84 -27.08 4.78
CA TYR A 86 27.55 -26.60 3.60
C TYR A 86 26.68 -26.57 2.34
N ASP A 87 25.86 -27.61 2.14
CA ASP A 87 24.98 -27.71 0.97
C ASP A 87 23.88 -26.65 1.00
N GLU A 88 23.31 -26.36 2.19
CA GLU A 88 22.35 -25.28 2.38
C GLU A 88 22.96 -23.91 2.07
N PHE A 89 24.20 -23.64 2.51
CA PHE A 89 24.89 -22.40 2.13
C PHE A 89 25.15 -22.29 0.63
N ARG A 90 25.54 -23.40 -0.01
CA ARG A 90 25.75 -23.44 -1.46
C ARG A 90 24.47 -23.15 -2.22
N GLN A 91 23.36 -23.77 -1.81
CA GLN A 91 22.03 -23.54 -2.38
C GLN A 91 21.58 -22.09 -2.15
N LEU A 92 21.76 -21.57 -0.94
CA LEU A 92 21.40 -20.19 -0.61
C LEU A 92 22.18 -19.17 -1.47
N GLU A 93 23.45 -19.44 -1.77
CA GLU A 93 24.29 -18.59 -2.62
C GLU A 93 23.94 -18.69 -4.12
N SER A 94 23.52 -19.87 -4.61
CA SER A 94 23.19 -20.07 -6.03
C SER A 94 21.74 -19.75 -6.38
N ASP A 95 20.81 -20.29 -5.61
CA ASP A 95 19.38 -20.38 -5.93
C ASP A 95 18.51 -19.56 -4.95
N GLY A 96 19.10 -19.05 -3.87
CA GLY A 96 18.40 -18.32 -2.83
C GLY A 96 17.67 -19.24 -1.85
N LEU A 97 16.65 -18.70 -1.18
CA LEU A 97 15.91 -19.45 -0.15
C LEU A 97 15.09 -20.58 -0.79
N THR A 98 15.45 -21.82 -0.49
CA THR A 98 14.71 -23.02 -0.93
C THR A 98 13.45 -23.24 -0.10
N GLU A 99 12.50 -24.02 -0.62
CA GLU A 99 11.27 -24.33 0.12
C GLU A 99 11.56 -25.13 1.40
N ASP A 100 12.55 -26.03 1.38
CA ASP A 100 12.96 -26.81 2.55
C ASP A 100 13.50 -25.90 3.68
N LEU A 101 14.37 -24.94 3.34
CA LEU A 101 14.88 -23.93 4.28
C LEU A 101 13.76 -23.03 4.78
N ARG A 102 12.80 -22.70 3.91
CA ARG A 102 11.63 -21.91 4.28
C ARG A 102 10.74 -22.66 5.26
N GLU A 103 10.47 -23.94 5.04
CA GLU A 103 9.72 -24.79 5.96
C GLU A 103 10.43 -24.90 7.31
N TRP A 104 11.76 -25.06 7.30
CA TRP A 104 12.58 -25.06 8.50
C TRP A 104 12.45 -23.75 9.29
N LEU A 105 12.57 -22.60 8.63
CA LEU A 105 12.38 -21.28 9.24
C LEU A 105 10.97 -21.11 9.81
N ASN A 106 9.96 -21.50 9.04
CA ASN A 106 8.56 -21.43 9.44
C ASN A 106 8.28 -22.28 10.69
N SER A 107 8.95 -23.43 10.83
CA SER A 107 8.83 -24.29 12.01
C SER A 107 9.38 -23.63 13.28
N ARG A 108 10.46 -22.83 13.14
CA ARG A 108 11.08 -22.09 14.25
C ARG A 108 10.32 -20.81 14.59
N ARG A 109 9.76 -20.14 13.58
CA ARG A 109 9.16 -18.80 13.73
C ARG A 109 7.75 -18.73 13.14
N VAL A 110 6.89 -19.65 13.59
CA VAL A 110 5.47 -19.74 13.22
C VAL A 110 4.75 -18.39 13.34
N GLN A 111 5.13 -17.58 14.33
CA GLN A 111 4.56 -16.25 14.58
C GLN A 111 4.79 -15.22 13.46
N TYR A 112 5.69 -15.48 12.50
CA TYR A 112 5.99 -14.57 11.39
C TYR A 112 5.23 -14.91 10.11
N LEU A 113 4.60 -16.09 10.03
CA LEU A 113 3.92 -16.61 8.83
C LEU A 113 2.77 -15.72 8.32
N GLU A 114 2.09 -15.04 9.24
CA GLU A 114 0.96 -14.16 8.90
C GLU A 114 1.37 -12.69 8.75
N ASN A 115 2.66 -12.37 8.89
CA ASN A 115 3.12 -11.00 8.83
C ASN A 115 3.27 -10.52 7.38
N PRO A 116 2.68 -9.37 6.99
CA PRO A 116 2.84 -8.82 5.64
C PRO A 116 4.29 -8.45 5.28
N ASP A 117 5.14 -8.20 6.27
CA ASP A 117 6.55 -7.86 6.12
C ASP A 117 7.47 -9.10 6.16
N LEU A 118 6.90 -10.32 6.21
CA LEU A 118 7.64 -11.59 6.13
C LEU A 118 8.61 -11.65 4.94
N PRO A 119 8.30 -11.15 3.74
CA PRO A 119 9.26 -11.13 2.64
C PRO A 119 10.54 -10.33 2.95
N ALA A 120 10.40 -9.17 3.60
CA ALA A 120 11.55 -8.35 4.00
C ALA A 120 12.40 -9.05 5.06
N TYR A 121 11.73 -9.74 6.00
CA TYR A 121 12.42 -10.60 6.97
C TYR A 121 13.20 -11.73 6.32
N LEU A 122 12.59 -12.49 5.41
CA LEU A 122 13.26 -13.60 4.72
C LEU A 122 14.44 -13.13 3.88
N GLU A 123 14.32 -11.97 3.23
CA GLU A 123 15.43 -11.32 2.54
C GLU A 123 16.58 -11.00 3.51
N GLY A 124 16.26 -10.35 4.63
CA GLY A 124 17.23 -10.08 5.68
C GLY A 124 17.90 -11.34 6.23
N TRP A 125 17.12 -12.39 6.47
CA TRP A 125 17.63 -13.67 6.95
C TRP A 125 18.64 -14.28 5.98
N CYS A 126 18.34 -14.27 4.68
CA CYS A 126 19.28 -14.74 3.66
C CYS A 126 20.57 -13.91 3.66
N GLU A 127 20.47 -12.58 3.75
CA GLU A 127 21.63 -11.68 3.84
C GLU A 127 22.48 -11.99 5.08
N GLY A 128 21.84 -12.20 6.23
CA GLY A 128 22.48 -12.58 7.49
C GLY A 128 23.25 -13.88 7.38
N ALA A 129 22.59 -14.95 6.93
CA ALA A 129 23.19 -16.26 6.76
C ALA A 129 24.35 -16.25 5.75
N LEU A 130 24.16 -15.59 4.60
CA LEU A 130 25.22 -15.44 3.59
C LEU A 130 26.39 -14.60 4.12
N SER A 131 26.16 -13.60 4.96
CA SER A 131 27.24 -12.80 5.54
C SER A 131 28.21 -13.64 6.39
N VAL A 132 27.70 -14.65 7.10
CA VAL A 132 28.51 -15.63 7.85
C VAL A 132 29.21 -16.58 6.88
N TRP A 133 28.48 -17.08 5.86
CA TRP A 133 29.05 -17.94 4.83
C TRP A 133 30.27 -17.33 4.14
N GLN A 134 30.19 -16.06 3.74
CA GLN A 134 31.30 -15.35 3.10
C GLN A 134 32.56 -15.27 3.97
N GLN A 135 32.42 -15.29 5.29
CA GLN A 135 33.56 -15.24 6.23
C GLN A 135 34.25 -16.59 6.36
N VAL A 136 33.51 -17.69 6.27
CA VAL A 136 34.04 -19.04 6.53
C VAL A 136 34.39 -19.81 5.26
N LYS A 137 33.75 -19.53 4.12
CA LYS A 137 33.92 -20.31 2.88
C LYS A 137 35.33 -20.27 2.29
N GLY A 138 36.11 -19.25 2.61
CA GLY A 138 37.50 -19.11 2.13
C GLY A 138 38.52 -19.98 2.86
N VAL A 139 38.13 -20.61 3.97
CA VAL A 139 39.00 -21.45 4.80
C VAL A 139 38.52 -22.92 4.88
N LEU A 140 37.48 -23.27 4.14
CA LEU A 140 36.96 -24.63 3.95
C LEU A 140 37.56 -25.26 2.69
#